data_AF-A0A3R9TTU9-F1
#
_entry.id   AF-A0A3R9TTU9-F1
#
_cell.length_a   1.000
_cell.length_b   1.000
_cell.length_c   1.000
_cell.angle_alpha   90.00
_cell.angle_beta   90.00
_cell.angle_gamma   90.00
#
_symmetry.space_group_name_H-M   'P 1'
#
loop_
_entity.id
_entity.type
_entity.pdbx_description
1 polymer ?
#
loop_
_entity_poly.entity_id
_entity_poly.type
_entity_poly.pdbx_seq_one_letter_code
_entity_poly.pdbx_strand_id
1 'polypeptide(L)'
;LRGQLTASLIAEPQDFENFATLIPLLEEKAGRLLLNGYPTGVEVCDAMVHGGPYPATSDARGTSVGTLAIERYLRPVCYQNYPDHLLPLALQNANPLGIARLVNGEMSKAAL
;
A
#
# COMPACT_ATOMS: atom_id res chain seq x y z
N LEU A 1 17.09 -14.78 8.36
CA LEU A 1 17.14 -14.12 7.02
C LEU A 1 17.12 -12.61 7.20
N ARG A 2 17.76 -11.85 6.30
CA ARG A 2 17.53 -10.40 6.17
C ARG A 2 16.26 -10.15 5.34
N GLY A 3 15.86 -8.88 5.16
CA GLY A 3 14.68 -8.53 4.36
C GLY A 3 14.76 -9.01 2.90
N GLN A 4 13.63 -9.43 2.35
CA GLN A 4 13.46 -10.01 1.02
C GLN A 4 12.33 -9.29 0.25
N LEU A 5 12.35 -9.36 -1.08
CA LEU A 5 11.20 -8.92 -1.88
C LEU A 5 10.01 -9.88 -1.70
N THR A 6 10.31 -11.18 -1.63
CA THR A 6 9.30 -12.23 -1.58
C THR A 6 9.70 -13.34 -0.61
N ALA A 7 8.71 -14.03 -0.06
CA ALA A 7 8.86 -15.38 0.48
C ALA A 7 7.74 -16.29 -0.05
N SER A 8 8.11 -17.48 -0.50
CA SER A 8 7.15 -18.50 -0.97
C SER A 8 7.08 -19.64 0.03
N LEU A 9 5.87 -20.04 0.39
CA LEU A 9 5.62 -21.31 1.08
C LEU A 9 5.08 -22.31 0.06
N ILE A 10 5.61 -23.52 0.07
CA ILE A 10 5.05 -24.67 -0.65
C ILE A 10 4.60 -25.63 0.44
N ALA A 11 3.29 -25.82 0.57
CA ALA A 11 2.67 -26.43 1.74
C ALA A 11 1.31 -27.06 1.42
N GLU A 12 0.96 -28.09 2.18
CA GLU A 12 -0.36 -28.71 2.21
C GLU A 12 -1.22 -28.11 3.35
N PRO A 13 -2.55 -28.28 3.34
CA PRO A 13 -3.44 -27.67 4.34
C PRO A 13 -3.05 -27.94 5.81
N GLN A 14 -2.59 -29.15 6.13
CA GLN A 14 -2.19 -29.54 7.48
C GLN A 14 -0.92 -28.81 7.96
N ASP A 15 -0.07 -28.35 7.04
CA ASP A 15 1.16 -27.63 7.39
C ASP A 15 0.86 -26.25 7.99
N PHE A 16 -0.26 -25.63 7.64
CA PHE A 16 -0.64 -24.32 8.21
C PHE A 16 -0.99 -24.42 9.69
N GLU A 17 -1.52 -25.55 10.13
CA GLU A 17 -1.77 -25.81 11.55
C GLU A 17 -0.45 -26.15 12.26
N ASN A 18 0.35 -27.03 11.68
CA ASN A 18 1.60 -27.51 12.25
C ASN A 18 2.68 -26.42 12.36
N PHE A 19 2.65 -25.44 11.45
CA PHE A 19 3.65 -24.36 11.34
C PHE A 19 3.00 -22.97 11.30
N ALA A 20 1.90 -22.78 12.04
CA ALA A 20 1.13 -21.53 12.07
C ALA A 20 1.97 -20.28 12.38
N THR A 21 3.09 -20.44 13.10
CA THR A 21 3.99 -19.35 13.45
C THR A 21 4.87 -18.88 12.29
N LEU A 22 4.98 -19.64 11.20
CA LEU A 22 5.88 -19.32 10.10
C LEU A 22 5.39 -18.11 9.29
N ILE A 23 4.08 -17.99 9.03
CA ILE A 23 3.53 -16.88 8.24
C ILE A 23 3.81 -15.52 8.91
N PRO A 24 3.49 -15.31 10.21
CA PRO A 24 3.83 -14.06 10.91
C PRO A 24 5.33 -13.73 10.84
N LEU A 25 6.19 -14.74 10.96
CA LEU A 25 7.65 -14.53 10.85
C LEU A 25 8.08 -14.11 9.43
N LEU A 26 7.39 -14.57 8.38
CA LEU A 26 7.69 -14.20 7.00
C LEU A 26 7.14 -12.82 6.64
N GLU A 27 6.02 -12.39 7.22
CA GLU A 27 5.49 -11.02 7.10
C GLU A 27 6.51 -9.98 7.58
N GLU A 28 7.27 -10.29 8.64
CA GLU A 28 8.37 -9.44 9.11
C GLU A 28 9.58 -9.40 8.18
N LYS A 29 9.66 -10.28 7.17
CA LYS A 29 10.84 -10.45 6.32
C LYS A 29 10.61 -10.12 4.86
N ALA A 30 9.39 -10.18 4.34
CA ALA A 30 9.12 -10.00 2.91
C ALA A 30 7.95 -9.05 2.64
N GLY A 31 8.04 -8.28 1.56
CA GLY A 31 6.92 -7.43 1.12
C GLY A 31 5.78 -8.20 0.46
N ARG A 32 6.07 -9.37 -0.14
CA ARG A 32 5.05 -10.23 -0.77
C ARG A 32 5.23 -11.69 -0.40
N LEU A 33 4.17 -12.28 0.13
CA LEU A 33 4.10 -13.70 0.43
C LEU A 33 3.36 -14.45 -0.67
N LEU A 34 3.86 -15.62 -1.04
CA LEU A 34 3.22 -16.51 -2.00
C LEU A 34 2.98 -17.85 -1.35
N LEU A 35 1.85 -18.48 -1.70
CA LEU A 35 1.56 -19.84 -1.33
C LEU A 35 1.44 -20.70 -2.60
N ASN A 36 2.13 -21.85 -2.60
CA ASN A 36 2.09 -22.85 -3.68
C ASN A 36 2.39 -22.23 -5.06
N GLY A 37 3.35 -21.31 -5.10
CA GLY A 37 3.75 -20.59 -6.30
C GLY A 37 5.17 -20.02 -6.23
N TYR A 38 5.74 -19.78 -7.41
CA TYR A 38 7.09 -19.25 -7.57
C TYR A 38 7.10 -17.71 -7.66
N PRO A 39 8.12 -17.02 -7.12
CA PRO A 39 8.08 -15.57 -6.91
C PRO A 39 8.39 -14.73 -8.16
N THR A 40 8.67 -15.36 -9.31
CA THR A 40 9.18 -14.69 -10.52
C THR A 40 8.17 -13.74 -11.16
N GLY A 41 6.89 -14.09 -11.16
CA GLY A 41 5.83 -13.24 -11.66
C GLY A 41 5.59 -12.04 -10.75
N VAL A 42 5.55 -10.84 -11.35
CA VAL A 42 5.19 -9.57 -10.69
C VAL A 42 4.05 -8.94 -11.47
N GLU A 43 2.83 -9.10 -10.99
CA GLU A 43 1.65 -8.46 -11.56
C GLU A 43 1.66 -6.94 -11.34
N VAL A 44 1.19 -6.18 -12.32
CA VAL A 44 1.03 -4.73 -12.21
C VAL A 44 -0.43 -4.42 -11.88
N CYS A 45 -0.75 -4.43 -10.58
CA CYS A 45 -2.10 -4.23 -10.06
C CYS A 45 -2.12 -3.37 -8.78
N ASP A 46 -3.31 -3.03 -8.29
CA ASP A 46 -3.48 -2.16 -7.11
C ASP A 46 -2.94 -2.79 -5.82
N ALA A 47 -3.04 -4.11 -5.68
CA ALA A 47 -2.65 -4.84 -4.47
C ALA A 47 -1.15 -5.19 -4.42
N MET A 48 -0.37 -4.85 -5.44
CA MET A 48 1.03 -5.28 -5.55
C MET A 48 1.93 -4.58 -4.51
N VAL A 49 2.75 -5.39 -3.83
CA VAL A 49 3.87 -4.92 -2.99
C VAL A 49 5.18 -5.48 -3.55
N HIS A 50 5.85 -4.68 -4.37
CA HIS A 50 7.21 -4.94 -4.85
C HIS A 50 8.21 -4.11 -4.03
N GLY A 51 8.59 -4.67 -2.88
CA GLY A 51 9.40 -4.05 -1.84
C GLY A 51 9.56 -5.02 -0.66
N GLY A 52 9.88 -4.50 0.52
CA GLY A 52 10.07 -5.29 1.74
C GLY A 52 11.10 -4.67 2.70
N PRO A 53 11.38 -5.30 3.84
CA PRO A 53 12.41 -4.80 4.75
C PRO A 53 13.80 -4.74 4.08
N TYR A 54 14.68 -3.88 4.59
CA TYR A 54 16.06 -3.80 4.11
C TYR A 54 16.75 -5.19 4.21
N PRO A 55 17.53 -5.63 3.20
CA PRO A 55 18.00 -4.91 2.02
C PRO A 55 17.12 -4.99 0.77
N ALA A 56 15.90 -5.52 0.85
CA ALA A 56 15.04 -5.65 -0.34
C ALA A 56 14.68 -4.29 -0.96
N THR A 57 14.47 -3.27 -0.12
CA THR A 57 14.36 -1.86 -0.50
C THR A 57 14.95 -0.98 0.59
N SER A 58 15.27 0.27 0.25
CA SER A 58 15.72 1.31 1.18
C SER A 58 14.57 1.97 1.95
N ASP A 59 13.33 1.90 1.44
CA ASP A 59 12.12 2.35 2.13
C ASP A 59 11.05 1.26 2.04
N ALA A 60 10.78 0.62 3.17
CA ALA A 60 9.86 -0.51 3.27
C ALA A 60 8.38 -0.09 3.39
N ARG A 61 8.08 1.21 3.52
CA ARG A 61 6.71 1.71 3.75
C ARG A 61 5.85 1.71 2.48
N GLY A 62 6.45 1.56 1.29
CA GLY A 62 5.75 1.64 0.01
C GLY A 62 6.14 0.52 -0.95
N THR A 63 5.67 0.65 -2.19
CA THR A 63 5.94 -0.29 -3.28
C THR A 63 6.54 0.43 -4.49
N SER A 64 7.35 -0.28 -5.28
CA SER A 64 7.89 0.25 -6.54
C SER A 64 7.09 -0.16 -7.79
N VAL A 65 6.17 -1.13 -7.66
CA VAL A 65 5.27 -1.63 -8.72
C VAL A 65 3.84 -1.63 -8.19
N GLY A 66 2.86 -1.36 -9.06
CA GLY A 66 1.44 -1.21 -8.69
C GLY A 66 1.05 0.25 -8.51
N THR A 67 -0.24 0.52 -8.37
CA THR A 67 -0.76 1.91 -8.36
C THR A 67 -0.34 2.70 -7.13
N LEU A 68 -0.16 2.05 -5.98
CA LEU A 68 0.38 2.66 -4.76
C LEU A 68 1.83 3.16 -4.91
N ALA A 69 2.54 2.78 -6.00
CA ALA A 69 3.88 3.29 -6.26
C ALA A 69 3.93 4.80 -6.51
N ILE A 70 2.79 5.44 -6.83
CA ILE A 70 2.67 6.89 -6.99
C ILE A 70 2.98 7.65 -5.70
N GLU A 71 2.68 7.06 -4.52
CA GLU A 71 2.82 7.71 -3.22
C GLU A 71 4.28 8.10 -2.90
N ARG A 72 5.26 7.41 -3.49
CA ARG A 72 6.69 7.70 -3.34
C ARG A 72 7.09 9.09 -3.84
N TYR A 73 6.27 9.70 -4.68
CA TYR A 73 6.53 11.01 -5.29
C TYR A 73 5.61 12.10 -4.77
N LEU A 74 4.82 11.82 -3.74
CA LEU A 74 3.85 12.74 -3.15
C LEU A 74 4.27 13.16 -1.73
N ARG A 75 3.76 14.31 -1.28
CA ARG A 75 3.83 14.73 0.13
C ARG A 75 2.53 15.45 0.53
N PRO A 76 2.03 15.27 1.76
CA PRO A 76 0.86 16.00 2.23
C PRO A 76 1.18 17.48 2.51
N VAL A 77 0.16 18.33 2.36
CA VAL A 77 0.15 19.75 2.76
C VAL A 77 -1.20 20.06 3.38
N CYS A 78 -1.19 20.74 4.54
CA CYS A 78 -2.40 21.17 5.24
C CYS A 78 -2.67 22.66 4.99
N TYR A 79 -3.94 23.01 4.73
CA TYR A 79 -4.42 24.39 4.58
C TYR A 79 -5.39 24.68 5.73
N GLN A 80 -5.13 25.74 6.49
CA GLN A 80 -5.95 26.11 7.64
C GLN A 80 -6.41 27.57 7.53
N ASN A 81 -7.68 27.82 7.82
CA ASN A 81 -8.31 29.14 7.74
C ASN A 81 -8.09 29.83 6.37
N TYR A 82 -8.10 29.03 5.30
CA TYR A 82 -7.83 29.49 3.94
C TYR A 82 -9.15 29.84 3.23
N PRO A 83 -9.26 30.98 2.54
CA PRO A 83 -10.43 31.27 1.72
C PRO A 83 -10.65 30.21 0.63
N ASP A 84 -11.88 29.74 0.45
CA ASP A 84 -12.21 28.63 -0.46
C ASP A 84 -11.71 28.86 -1.90
N HIS A 85 -11.91 30.07 -2.43
CA HIS A 85 -11.46 30.44 -3.78
C HIS A 85 -9.94 30.45 -3.98
N LEU A 86 -9.15 30.41 -2.91
CA LEU A 86 -7.69 30.31 -2.98
C LEU A 86 -7.19 28.87 -2.76
N LEU A 87 -8.06 27.93 -2.37
CA LEU A 87 -7.69 26.53 -2.25
C LEU A 87 -7.47 25.89 -3.64
N PRO A 88 -6.59 24.87 -3.73
CA PRO A 88 -6.54 24.00 -4.89
C PRO A 88 -7.91 23.39 -5.19
N LEU A 89 -8.23 23.18 -6.47
CA LEU A 89 -9.53 22.64 -6.90
C LEU A 89 -9.95 21.36 -6.16
N ALA A 90 -9.01 20.48 -5.84
CA ALA A 90 -9.25 19.24 -5.11
C ALA A 90 -9.77 19.45 -3.67
N LEU A 91 -9.54 20.61 -3.07
CA LEU A 91 -9.87 20.94 -1.68
C LEU A 91 -11.04 21.92 -1.56
N GLN A 92 -11.52 22.51 -2.65
CA GLN A 92 -12.64 23.45 -2.63
C GLN A 92 -13.94 22.78 -2.21
N ASN A 93 -14.79 23.50 -1.48
CA ASN A 93 -16.05 22.97 -0.93
C ASN A 93 -16.94 22.37 -2.01
N ALA A 94 -17.06 23.04 -3.16
CA ALA A 94 -17.90 22.61 -4.29
C ALA A 94 -17.47 21.27 -4.94
N ASN A 95 -16.28 20.74 -4.63
CA ASN A 95 -15.69 19.56 -5.28
C ASN A 95 -15.76 19.59 -6.82
N PRO A 96 -15.20 20.62 -7.48
CA PRO A 96 -15.28 20.75 -8.93
C PRO A 96 -14.68 19.57 -9.70
N LEU A 97 -13.81 18.77 -9.06
CA LEU A 97 -13.19 17.59 -9.66
C LEU A 97 -14.02 16.29 -9.46
N GLY A 98 -15.08 16.31 -8.64
CA GLY A 98 -15.88 15.12 -8.35
C GLY A 98 -15.09 13.97 -7.69
N ILE A 99 -13.97 14.27 -7.04
CA ILE A 99 -13.09 13.28 -6.43
C ILE A 99 -13.63 12.80 -5.08
N ALA A 100 -13.23 11.60 -4.66
CA ALA A 100 -13.53 11.08 -3.34
C ALA A 100 -12.65 11.78 -2.29
N ARG A 101 -13.26 12.28 -1.23
CA ARG A 101 -12.60 12.97 -0.11
C ARG A 101 -13.04 12.35 1.20
N LEU A 102 -12.15 12.29 2.17
CA LEU A 102 -12.48 11.88 3.53
C LEU A 102 -12.91 13.11 4.33
N VAL A 103 -14.17 13.16 4.75
CA VAL A 103 -14.77 14.28 5.50
C VAL A 103 -15.27 13.74 6.82
N ASN A 104 -14.71 14.22 7.94
CA ASN A 104 -15.07 13.77 9.29
C ASN A 104 -15.06 12.22 9.47
N GLY A 105 -14.16 11.53 8.76
CA GLY A 105 -14.04 10.07 8.80
C GLY A 105 -14.90 9.30 7.78
N GLU A 106 -15.70 10.00 6.97
CA GLU A 106 -16.55 9.38 5.95
C GLU A 106 -16.11 9.74 4.52
N MET A 107 -16.09 8.74 3.63
CA MET A 107 -15.77 8.97 2.22
C MET A 107 -16.96 9.59 1.49
N SER A 108 -16.76 10.75 0.85
CA SER A 108 -17.80 11.47 0.11
C SER A 108 -17.27 12.10 -1.16
N LYS A 109 -18.15 12.22 -2.16
CA LYS A 109 -17.94 13.03 -3.37
C LYS A 109 -18.80 14.30 -3.39
N ALA A 110 -19.63 14.50 -2.37
CA ALA A 110 -20.53 15.65 -2.30
C ALA A 110 -19.76 16.96 -2.09
N ALA A 111 -20.41 18.07 -2.44
CA ALA A 111 -20.00 19.38 -1.96
C ALA A 111 -20.15 19.46 -0.43
N LEU A 112 -19.32 20.31 0.20
CA LEU A 112 -19.40 20.64 1.62
C LEU A 112 -20.37 21.79 1.88
#